data_AF-A0A963NT03-F1
#
_entry.id   AF-A0A963NT03-F1
#
_cell.length_a   1.000
_cell.length_b   1.000
_cell.length_c   1.000
_cell.angle_alpha   90.00
_cell.angle_beta   90.00
_cell.angle_gamma   90.00
#
_symmetry.space_group_name_H-M   'P 1'
#
loop_
_entity.id
_entity.type
_entity.pdbx_description
1 polymer ?
#
loop_
_entity_poly.entity_id
_entity_poly.type
_entity_poly.pdbx_seq_one_letter_code
_entity_poly.pdbx_strand_id
1 'polypeptide(L)' 'MTRAPRYWLMKSEPQECSIDDALAAPGRTVPWTGVRNYQARNFMRDAMQVGDGVLFYH' A
#
# COMPACT_ATOMS: atom_id res chain seq x y z
N MET A 1 6.74 -11.82 -21.74
CA MET A 1 5.91 -10.60 -21.83
C MET A 1 5.77 -10.02 -20.43
N THR A 2 6.23 -8.79 -20.19
CA THR A 2 6.11 -8.12 -18.89
C THR A 2 4.66 -7.65 -18.71
N ARG A 3 4.02 -7.99 -17.59
CA ARG A 3 2.66 -7.51 -17.26
C ARG A 3 2.69 -5.99 -17.09
N ALA A 4 1.70 -5.28 -17.63
CA ALA A 4 1.54 -3.86 -17.31
C ALA A 4 1.32 -3.69 -15.79
N PRO A 5 1.97 -2.71 -15.15
CA PRO A 5 1.85 -2.51 -13.71
C PRO A 5 0.39 -2.17 -13.35
N ARG A 6 -0.11 -2.79 -12.28
CA ARG A 6 -1.42 -2.45 -11.71
C ARG A 6 -1.28 -1.29 -10.73
N TYR A 7 -2.40 -0.63 -10.46
CA TYR A 7 -2.46 0.45 -9.48
C TYR A 7 -3.47 0.11 -8.39
N TRP A 8 -3.12 0.47 -7.15
CA TRP A 8 -3.89 0.17 -5.95
C TRP A 8 -4.17 1.44 -5.16
N LEU A 9 -5.37 1.54 -4.59
CA LEU A 9 -5.71 2.61 -3.66
C LEU A 9 -5.51 2.10 -2.23
N MET A 10 -4.57 2.68 -1.49
CA MET A 10 -4.25 2.33 -0.11
C MET A 10 -4.64 3.49 0.80
N LYS A 11 -5.58 3.22 1.72
CA LYS A 11 -6.15 4.24 2.61
C LYS A 11 -5.50 4.17 3.98
N SER A 12 -5.05 5.31 4.50
CA SER A 12 -4.52 5.41 5.87
C SER A 12 -4.97 6.71 6.50
N GLU A 13 -5.42 6.63 7.75
CA GLU A 13 -5.78 7.81 8.53
C GLU A 13 -4.52 8.63 8.84
N PRO A 14 -4.53 9.97 8.68
CA PRO A 14 -3.35 10.81 8.91
C PRO A 14 -2.74 10.67 10.31
N GLN A 15 -3.53 10.27 11.32
CA GLN A 15 -3.06 10.10 12.69
C GLN A 15 -2.36 8.74 12.92
N GLU A 16 -2.56 7.75 12.04
CA GLU A 16 -1.87 6.47 12.11
C GLU A 16 -0.57 6.51 11.30
N CYS A 17 -0.64 6.94 10.04
CA CYS A 17 0.50 7.10 9.16
C CYS A 17 0.16 8.08 8.04
N SER A 18 0.67 9.31 8.12
CA SER A 18 0.55 10.26 7.02
C SER A 18 1.48 9.89 5.86
N ILE A 19 1.24 10.46 4.66
CA ILE A 19 2.18 10.32 3.54
C ILE A 19 3.56 10.90 3.90
N ASP A 20 3.59 11.98 4.69
CA ASP A 20 4.84 12.60 5.14
C ASP A 20 5.60 11.67 6.11
N ASP A 21 4.90 10.97 7.01
CA ASP A 21 5.50 9.96 7.89
C ASP A 21 6.12 8.82 7.08
N ALA A 22 5.40 8.32 6.07
CA ALA A 22 5.88 7.26 5.20
C ALA A 22 7.12 7.68 4.39
N LEU A 23 7.17 8.93 3.92
CA LEU A 23 8.30 9.49 3.20
C LEU A 23 9.49 9.83 4.10
N ALA A 24 9.27 10.10 5.38
CA ALA A 24 10.32 10.35 6.37
C ALA A 24 10.92 9.05 6.95
N ALA A 25 10.21 7.91 6.84
CA ALA A 25 10.67 6.62 7.35
C ALA A 25 11.98 6.15 6.69
N PRO A 26 12.80 5.32 7.38
CA PRO A 26 14.00 4.72 6.78
C PRO A 26 13.68 4.00 5.48
N GLY A 27 14.39 4.38 4.40
CA GLY A 27 14.14 3.82 3.07
C GLY A 27 12.77 4.16 2.48
N ARG A 28 12.07 5.17 3.03
CA ARG A 28 10.72 5.58 2.61
C ARG A 28 9.73 4.41 2.60
N THR A 29 9.88 3.51 3.58
CA THR A 29 9.18 2.22 3.62
C THR A 29 8.51 2.05 4.96
N VAL A 30 7.22 1.71 4.93
CA VAL A 30 6.41 1.41 6.11
C VAL A 30 5.69 0.06 5.95
N PRO A 31 5.55 -0.73 7.02
CA PRO A 31 4.81 -1.98 6.94
C PRO A 31 3.31 -1.73 6.88
N TRP A 32 2.62 -2.28 5.88
CA TRP A 32 1.17 -2.16 5.76
C TRP A 32 0.46 -3.20 6.63
N THR A 33 0.25 -2.85 7.90
CA THR A 33 -0.38 -3.73 8.90
C THR A 33 -1.85 -3.36 9.12
N GLY A 34 -2.51 -3.96 10.11
CA GLY A 34 -3.87 -3.54 10.51
C GLY A 34 -5.02 -3.98 9.60
N VAL A 35 -4.76 -4.57 8.42
CA VAL A 35 -5.84 -5.03 7.52
C VAL A 35 -6.65 -6.16 8.18
N ARG A 36 -7.94 -5.89 8.44
CA ARG A 36 -8.91 -6.87 8.99
C ARG A 36 -10.04 -7.21 8.01
N ASN A 37 -10.04 -6.61 6.83
CA ASN A 37 -10.97 -6.95 5.76
C ASN A 37 -10.40 -8.10 4.91
N TYR A 38 -11.16 -9.19 4.77
CA TYR A 38 -10.73 -10.38 4.03
C TYR A 38 -10.45 -10.10 2.55
N GLN A 39 -11.26 -9.26 1.90
CA GLN A 39 -11.10 -8.95 0.48
C GLN A 39 -9.85 -8.12 0.23
N ALA A 40 -9.63 -7.07 1.02
CA ALA A 40 -8.43 -6.24 0.95
C ALA A 40 -7.15 -7.08 1.18
N ARG A 41 -7.17 -7.95 2.18
CA ARG A 41 -6.07 -8.90 2.44
C ARG A 41 -5.81 -9.79 1.21
N ASN A 42 -6.87 -10.34 0.60
CA ASN A 42 -6.72 -11.21 -0.55
C ASN A 42 -6.19 -10.44 -1.78
N PHE A 43 -6.57 -9.18 -1.98
CA PHE A 43 -5.96 -8.34 -3.03
C PHE A 43 -4.45 -8.17 -2.82
N MET A 44 -4.02 -7.87 -1.59
CA MET A 44 -2.60 -7.73 -1.26
C MET A 44 -1.82 -9.04 -1.44
N ARG A 45 -2.41 -10.17 -1.06
CA ARG A 45 -1.76 -11.49 -1.13
C ARG A 45 -1.71 -12.07 -2.54
N ASP A 46 -2.83 -12.02 -3.26
CA ASP A 46 -3.04 -12.82 -4.47
C ASP A 46 -2.81 -12.01 -5.77
N ALA A 47 -2.99 -10.69 -5.71
CA ALA A 47 -3.04 -9.87 -6.92
C ALA A 47 -1.94 -8.80 -7.02
N MET A 48 -1.55 -8.18 -5.89
CA MET A 48 -0.42 -7.25 -5.86
C MET A 48 0.88 -7.95 -6.22
N GLN A 49 1.76 -7.24 -6.92
CA GLN A 49 3.11 -7.69 -7.23
C GLN A 49 4.10 -6.54 -6.99
N VAL A 50 5.36 -6.88 -6.72
CA VAL A 50 6.44 -5.88 -6.64
C VAL A 50 6.51 -5.13 -7.97
N GLY A 51 6.50 -3.80 -7.90
CA GLY A 51 6.46 -2.90 -9.06
C GLY A 51 5.07 -2.41 -9.45
N ASP A 52 3.99 -2.93 -8.84
CA ASP A 52 2.68 -2.28 -8.93
C ASP A 52 2.71 -0.91 -8.21
N GLY A 53 1.96 0.06 -8.72
CA GLY A 53 1.86 1.40 -8.16
C GLY A 53 0.81 1.52 -7.06
N VAL A 54 1.00 2.48 -6.15
CA VAL A 54 0.05 2.78 -5.07
C VAL A 54 -0.31 4.26 -5.09
N LEU A 55 -1.62 4.53 -5.03
CA LEU A 55 -2.17 5.82 -4.64
C LEU A 55 -2.41 5.80 -3.13
N PHE A 56 -1.74 6.68 -2.40
CA PHE A 56 -1.91 6.85 -0.97
C PHE A 56 -3.07 7.83 -0.72
N TYR A 57 -4.09 7.40 0.02
CA TYR A 57 -5.29 8.18 0.29
C TYR A 57 -5.46 8.40 1.79
N HIS A 58 -5.71 9.66 2.15
CA HIS A 58 -6.18 10.10 3.45
C HIS A 58 -7.68 10.35 3.38
#